data_AF-A0A938Y030-F1
#
_entry.id   AF-A0A938Y030-F1
#
_cell.length_a   1.000
_cell.length_b   1.000
_cell.length_c   1.000
_cell.angle_alpha   90.00
_cell.angle_beta   90.00
_cell.angle_gamma   90.00
#
_symmetry.space_group_name_H-M   'P 1'
#
loop_
_entity.id
_entity.type
_entity.pdbx_description
1 polymer ?
#
loop_
_entity_poly.entity_id
_entity_poly.type
_entity_poly.pdbx_seq_one_letter_code
_entity_poly.pdbx_strand_id
1 'polypeptide(L)'
;MKRLQKSEFILTYMIIISFACFIGGFFLGAGYMKAKADAQTAAQQAQAKALAEREKLLKEQKLYKDQDFTRFYYGIYAPAAELKQRHFETLDKLDGKPRNEQEKLLAELSELAEDNLKDLQKEVILNSSPLLVQAKADYTQSLSTYLDGIEHVLSAQTNTAYTAEQISSQLQPFQQNWLNADAELYQAVATWDSAYASKRPLPNVNPLQATLTQWKSAPFHFKVFVVAENMAAHKKLYSFTPLDLTARLDAIMQSEQNPVLALKNVSSAVELLTATNAVRAGDYQKLRAKLYQSLQTPEMPLYTE
;
A
#
# COMPACT_ATOMS: atom_id res chain seq x y z
N MET A 1 14.40 -76.42 22.03
CA MET A 1 13.86 -75.04 21.91
C MET A 1 14.47 -74.19 23.01
N LYS A 2 15.37 -73.25 22.68
CA LYS A 2 15.92 -72.29 23.65
C LYS A 2 14.81 -71.30 24.03
N ARG A 3 14.47 -71.20 25.31
CA ARG A 3 13.57 -70.16 25.85
C ARG A 3 14.33 -68.83 25.81
N LEU A 4 13.77 -67.84 25.11
CA LEU A 4 14.29 -66.47 25.09
C LEU A 4 14.38 -65.92 26.52
N GLN A 5 15.49 -65.24 26.83
CA GLN A 5 15.65 -64.54 28.11
C GLN A 5 14.68 -63.34 28.19
N LYS A 6 14.26 -62.95 29.40
CA LYS A 6 13.31 -61.83 29.59
C LYS A 6 13.78 -60.53 28.93
N SER A 7 15.09 -60.31 28.81
CA SER A 7 15.71 -59.17 28.11
C SER A 7 15.45 -59.18 26.59
N GLU A 8 15.46 -60.35 25.95
CA GLU A 8 15.24 -60.50 24.51
C GLU A 8 13.77 -60.28 24.13
N PHE A 9 12.84 -60.67 25.00
CA PHE A 9 11.42 -60.33 24.85
C PHE A 9 11.18 -58.82 24.93
N ILE A 10 11.76 -58.14 25.92
CA ILE A 10 11.62 -56.69 26.09
C ILE A 10 12.18 -55.92 24.88
N LEU A 11 13.36 -56.33 24.37
CA LEU A 11 13.95 -55.73 23.18
C LEU A 11 13.06 -55.91 21.95
N THR A 12 12.52 -57.12 21.75
CA THR A 12 11.63 -57.42 20.61
C THR A 12 10.34 -56.59 20.67
N TYR A 13 9.72 -56.45 21.85
CA TYR A 13 8.54 -55.61 22.02
C TYR A 13 8.84 -54.12 21.78
N MET A 14 9.99 -53.61 22.25
CA MET A 14 10.39 -52.22 21.97
C MET A 14 10.58 -51.96 20.48
N ILE A 15 11.19 -52.91 19.75
CA ILE A 15 11.35 -52.79 18.29
C ILE A 15 9.99 -52.79 17.60
N ILE A 16 9.09 -53.71 17.94
CA ILE A 16 7.76 -53.79 17.33
C ILE A 16 6.94 -52.51 17.61
N ILE A 17 6.95 -52.01 18.85
CA ILE A 17 6.26 -50.77 19.22
C ILE A 17 6.85 -49.57 18.48
N SER A 18 8.18 -49.46 18.43
CA SER A 18 8.86 -48.36 17.71
C SER A 18 8.54 -48.39 16.21
N PHE A 19 8.46 -49.59 15.61
CA PHE A 19 8.09 -49.76 14.21
C PHE A 19 6.62 -49.39 13.97
N ALA A 20 5.73 -49.78 14.86
CA ALA A 20 4.30 -49.41 14.80
C ALA A 20 4.11 -47.89 14.93
N CYS A 21 4.83 -47.24 15.86
CA CYS A 21 4.84 -45.79 16.01
C CYS A 21 5.41 -45.08 14.77
N PHE A 22 6.48 -45.61 14.18
CA PHE A 22 7.08 -45.06 12.96
C PHE A 22 6.11 -45.14 11.76
N ILE A 23 5.49 -46.30 11.55
CA ILE A 23 4.50 -46.49 10.49
C ILE A 23 3.27 -45.60 10.71
N GLY A 24 2.74 -45.55 11.94
CA GLY A 24 1.60 -44.68 12.28
C GLY A 24 1.92 -43.20 12.07
N GLY A 25 3.08 -42.74 12.51
CA GLY A 25 3.55 -41.37 12.30
C GLY A 25 3.76 -41.04 10.81
N PHE A 26 4.30 -41.98 10.03
CA PHE A 26 4.49 -41.81 8.60
C PHE A 26 3.16 -41.62 7.84
N PHE A 27 2.17 -42.49 8.08
CA PHE A 27 0.87 -42.38 7.39
C PHE A 27 0.07 -41.14 7.81
N LEU A 28 0.13 -40.74 9.10
CA LEU A 28 -0.47 -39.49 9.57
C LEU A 28 0.20 -38.27 8.93
N GLY A 29 1.54 -38.24 8.88
CA GLY A 29 2.30 -37.17 8.23
C GLY A 29 2.01 -37.08 6.72
N ALA A 30 1.95 -38.22 6.03
CA ALA A 30 1.63 -38.27 4.61
C ALA A 30 0.21 -37.78 4.31
N GLY A 31 -0.78 -38.15 5.14
CA GLY A 31 -2.16 -37.67 5.03
C GLY A 31 -2.27 -36.15 5.22
N TYR A 32 -1.58 -35.60 6.22
CA TYR A 32 -1.54 -34.16 6.47
C TYR A 32 -0.89 -33.38 5.32
N MET A 33 0.25 -33.87 4.81
CA MET A 33 0.94 -33.24 3.68
C MET A 33 0.11 -33.26 2.40
N LYS A 34 -0.59 -34.37 2.13
CA LYS A 34 -1.51 -34.48 1.00
C LYS A 34 -2.68 -33.50 1.11
N ALA A 35 -3.34 -33.44 2.27
CA ALA A 35 -4.44 -32.51 2.49
C ALA A 35 -4.01 -31.05 2.32
N LYS A 36 -2.82 -30.69 2.80
CA LYS A 36 -2.25 -29.34 2.63
C LYS A 36 -1.93 -29.03 1.16
N ALA A 37 -1.36 -29.99 0.42
CA ALA A 37 -1.07 -29.84 -1.01
C ALA A 37 -2.34 -29.71 -1.86
N ASP A 38 -3.37 -30.51 -1.55
CA ASP A 38 -4.66 -30.46 -2.22
C ASP A 38 -5.38 -29.12 -1.94
N ALA A 39 -5.35 -28.64 -0.69
CA ALA A 39 -5.90 -27.33 -0.31
C ALA A 39 -5.17 -26.17 -1.01
N GLN A 40 -3.83 -26.23 -1.11
CA GLN A 40 -3.05 -25.22 -1.80
C GLN A 40 -3.34 -25.21 -3.31
N THR A 41 -3.49 -26.39 -3.92
CA THR A 41 -3.84 -26.52 -5.34
C THR A 41 -5.26 -25.98 -5.59
N ALA A 42 -6.22 -26.30 -4.73
CA ALA A 42 -7.58 -25.77 -4.81
C ALA A 42 -7.62 -24.24 -4.67
N ALA A 43 -6.82 -23.68 -3.75
CA ALA A 43 -6.70 -22.23 -3.58
C ALA A 43 -6.09 -21.55 -4.82
N GLN A 44 -5.04 -22.12 -5.41
CA GLN A 44 -4.44 -21.62 -6.65
C GLN A 44 -5.43 -21.67 -7.83
N GLN A 45 -6.20 -22.75 -7.96
CA GLN A 45 -7.24 -22.85 -8.99
C GLN A 45 -8.37 -21.84 -8.78
N ALA A 46 -8.80 -21.61 -7.54
CA ALA A 46 -9.80 -20.60 -7.21
C ALA A 46 -9.28 -19.19 -7.55
N GLN A 47 -8.03 -18.87 -7.22
CA GLN A 47 -7.39 -17.62 -7.60
C GLN A 47 -7.30 -17.46 -9.12
N ALA A 48 -6.86 -18.49 -9.85
CA ALA A 48 -6.79 -18.45 -11.31
C ALA A 48 -8.17 -18.21 -11.95
N LYS A 49 -9.23 -18.85 -11.42
CA LYS A 49 -10.61 -18.62 -11.87
C LYS A 49 -11.08 -17.19 -11.59
N ALA A 50 -10.83 -16.67 -10.39
CA ALA A 50 -11.18 -15.30 -10.02
C ALA A 50 -10.44 -14.27 -10.87
N LEU A 51 -9.16 -14.50 -11.19
CA LEU A 51 -8.37 -13.67 -12.10
C LEU A 51 -8.95 -13.71 -13.51
N ALA A 52 -9.28 -14.89 -14.04
CA ALA A 52 -9.89 -15.03 -15.37
C ALA A 52 -11.27 -14.36 -15.46
N GLU A 53 -12.09 -14.46 -14.41
CA GLU A 53 -13.37 -13.76 -14.33
C GLU A 53 -13.18 -12.24 -14.27
N ARG A 54 -12.24 -11.75 -13.45
CA ARG A 54 -11.89 -10.33 -13.39
C ARG A 54 -11.40 -9.82 -14.73
N GLU A 55 -10.53 -10.55 -15.42
CA GLU A 55 -10.07 -10.20 -16.78
C GLU A 55 -11.24 -10.16 -17.78
N LYS A 56 -12.18 -11.10 -17.69
CA LYS A 56 -13.39 -11.10 -18.51
C LYS A 56 -14.22 -9.84 -18.23
N LEU A 57 -14.49 -9.53 -16.97
CA LEU A 57 -15.27 -8.35 -16.59
C LEU A 57 -14.57 -7.03 -16.98
N LEU A 58 -13.23 -6.97 -16.94
CA LEU A 58 -12.44 -5.85 -17.43
C LEU A 58 -12.57 -5.69 -18.95
N LYS A 59 -12.46 -6.79 -19.71
CA LYS A 59 -12.66 -6.79 -21.18
C LYS A 59 -14.08 -6.37 -21.56
N GLU A 60 -15.07 -6.76 -20.75
CA GLU A 60 -16.47 -6.34 -20.88
C GLU A 60 -16.73 -4.92 -20.33
N GLN A 61 -15.69 -4.21 -19.83
CA GLN A 61 -15.79 -2.86 -19.29
C GLN A 61 -16.83 -2.73 -18.16
N LYS A 62 -16.94 -3.78 -17.34
CA LYS A 62 -17.87 -3.86 -16.20
C LYS A 62 -17.24 -3.47 -14.86
N LEU A 63 -15.93 -3.27 -14.80
CA LEU A 63 -15.18 -2.91 -13.59
C LEU A 63 -14.52 -1.55 -13.73
N TYR A 64 -14.37 -0.82 -12.62
CA TYR A 64 -13.72 0.49 -12.56
C TYR A 64 -14.41 1.55 -13.43
N LYS A 65 -15.71 1.75 -13.24
CA LYS A 65 -16.44 2.84 -13.93
C LYS A 65 -16.01 4.21 -13.39
N ASP A 66 -16.01 5.25 -14.23
CA ASP A 66 -15.64 6.62 -13.84
C ASP A 66 -16.39 7.13 -12.60
N GLN A 67 -17.69 6.83 -12.52
CA GLN A 67 -18.52 7.19 -11.37
C GLN A 67 -17.99 6.65 -10.03
N ASP A 68 -17.35 5.48 -10.01
CA ASP A 68 -16.78 4.93 -8.78
C ASP A 68 -15.59 5.77 -8.32
N PHE A 69 -14.76 6.30 -9.24
CA PHE A 69 -13.65 7.20 -8.90
C PHE A 69 -14.13 8.55 -8.38
N THR A 70 -15.18 9.13 -8.98
CA THR A 70 -15.76 10.39 -8.48
C THR A 70 -16.32 10.21 -7.07
N ARG A 71 -17.09 9.14 -6.84
CA ARG A 71 -17.64 8.82 -5.51
C ARG A 71 -16.54 8.55 -4.49
N PHE A 72 -15.51 7.79 -4.89
CA PHE A 72 -14.37 7.52 -4.03
C PHE A 72 -13.64 8.81 -3.65
N TYR A 73 -13.45 9.74 -4.60
CA TYR A 73 -12.78 11.00 -4.32
C TYR A 73 -13.49 11.79 -3.22
N TYR A 74 -14.76 12.13 -3.42
CA TYR A 74 -15.49 12.98 -2.48
C TYR A 74 -15.86 12.25 -1.18
N GLY A 75 -16.12 10.95 -1.25
CA GLY A 75 -16.54 10.18 -0.08
C GLY A 75 -15.38 9.72 0.80
N ILE A 76 -14.20 9.47 0.22
CA ILE A 76 -13.08 8.80 0.91
C ILE A 76 -11.79 9.61 0.80
N TYR A 77 -11.34 9.90 -0.42
CA TYR A 77 -10.00 10.48 -0.61
C TYR A 77 -9.88 11.90 -0.07
N ALA A 78 -10.83 12.78 -0.39
CA ALA A 78 -10.74 14.20 -0.02
C ALA A 78 -10.75 14.43 1.50
N PRO A 79 -11.66 13.83 2.30
CA PRO A 79 -11.60 13.94 3.75
C PRO A 79 -10.30 13.35 4.32
N ALA A 80 -9.85 12.19 3.81
CA ALA A 80 -8.57 11.64 4.25
C ALA A 80 -7.43 12.63 3.97
N ALA A 81 -7.33 13.14 2.73
CA ALA A 81 -6.27 14.02 2.27
C ALA A 81 -6.16 15.31 3.09
N GLU A 82 -7.29 15.86 3.54
CA GLU A 82 -7.34 17.00 4.47
C GLU A 82 -6.58 16.70 5.77
N LEU A 83 -6.81 15.54 6.38
CA LEU A 83 -6.08 15.13 7.59
C LEU A 83 -4.57 15.03 7.32
N LYS A 84 -4.17 14.39 6.22
CA LYS A 84 -2.75 14.29 5.86
C LYS A 84 -2.11 15.66 5.68
N GLN A 85 -2.78 16.58 4.98
CA GLN A 85 -2.29 17.94 4.80
C GLN A 85 -2.12 18.64 6.16
N ARG A 86 -3.18 18.65 6.98
CA ARG A 86 -3.18 19.30 8.29
C ARG A 86 -2.13 18.69 9.24
N HIS A 87 -1.91 17.38 9.14
CA HIS A 87 -0.89 16.66 9.89
C HIS A 87 0.51 17.24 9.60
N PHE A 88 0.93 17.29 8.34
CA PHE A 88 2.24 17.83 7.97
C PHE A 88 2.37 19.32 8.30
N GLU A 89 1.33 20.13 8.04
CA GLU A 89 1.32 21.55 8.41
C GLU A 89 1.47 21.77 9.92
N THR A 90 0.91 20.86 10.72
CA THR A 90 1.03 20.93 12.18
C THR A 90 2.41 20.51 12.62
N LEU A 91 2.96 19.41 12.10
CA LEU A 91 4.31 18.97 12.42
C LEU A 91 5.35 20.06 12.15
N ASP A 92 5.23 20.79 11.03
CA ASP A 92 6.10 21.93 10.70
C ASP A 92 5.98 23.08 11.72
N LYS A 93 4.82 23.22 12.37
CA LYS A 93 4.57 24.25 13.40
C LYS A 93 5.00 23.82 14.80
N LEU A 94 5.29 22.53 15.05
CA LEU A 94 5.62 22.03 16.39
C LEU A 94 7.02 22.43 16.86
N ASP A 95 7.91 22.78 15.93
CA ASP A 95 9.28 23.14 16.27
C ASP A 95 9.34 24.35 17.22
N GLY A 96 10.12 24.23 18.29
CA GLY A 96 10.23 25.25 19.35
C GLY A 96 8.98 25.47 20.21
N LYS A 97 7.87 24.74 20.01
CA LYS A 97 6.66 24.90 20.83
C LYS A 97 6.74 24.18 22.17
N PRO A 98 6.26 24.79 23.26
CA PRO A 98 6.15 24.11 24.55
C PRO A 98 5.08 23.01 24.51
N ARG A 99 5.21 22.02 25.39
CA ARG A 99 4.37 20.81 25.42
C ARG A 99 2.86 21.11 25.43
N ASN A 100 2.42 22.08 26.23
CA ASN A 100 1.00 22.46 26.31
C ASN A 100 0.44 23.01 24.98
N GLU A 101 1.23 23.75 24.20
CA GLU A 101 0.84 24.18 22.86
C GLU A 101 0.80 23.01 21.89
N GLN A 102 1.75 22.08 21.99
CA GLN A 102 1.75 20.86 21.17
C GLN A 102 0.50 20.01 21.45
N GLU A 103 0.15 19.81 22.72
CA GLU A 103 -1.05 19.06 23.12
C GLU A 103 -2.32 19.65 22.51
N LYS A 104 -2.46 20.98 22.52
CA LYS A 104 -3.60 21.66 21.88
C LYS A 104 -3.65 21.39 20.37
N LEU A 105 -2.53 21.55 19.68
CA LEU A 105 -2.46 21.32 18.22
C LEU A 105 -2.73 19.86 17.84
N LEU A 106 -2.24 18.92 18.65
CA LEU A 106 -2.48 17.49 18.44
C LEU A 106 -3.93 17.10 18.77
N ALA A 107 -4.56 17.72 19.77
CA ALA A 107 -5.99 17.53 20.05
C ALA A 107 -6.87 18.02 18.89
N GLU A 108 -6.57 19.18 18.31
CA GLU A 108 -7.26 19.68 17.09
C GLU A 108 -7.12 18.69 15.92
N LEU A 109 -5.98 18.01 15.78
CA LEU A 109 -5.79 16.96 14.77
C LEU A 109 -6.58 15.69 15.08
N SER A 110 -6.69 15.30 16.34
CA SER A 110 -7.53 14.16 16.74
C SER A 110 -9.00 14.43 16.41
N GLU A 111 -9.52 15.62 16.73
CA GLU A 111 -10.90 16.00 16.39
C GLU A 111 -11.14 15.94 14.88
N LEU A 112 -10.22 16.50 14.07
CA LEU A 112 -10.30 16.40 12.61
C LEU A 112 -10.26 14.94 12.13
N ALA A 113 -9.39 14.11 12.69
CA ALA A 113 -9.29 12.70 12.32
C ALA A 113 -10.56 11.91 12.69
N GLU A 114 -11.20 12.21 13.82
CA GLU A 114 -12.48 11.59 14.21
C GLU A 114 -13.59 11.96 13.24
N ASP A 115 -13.69 13.23 12.85
CA ASP A 115 -14.72 13.69 11.92
C ASP A 115 -14.51 13.10 10.52
N ASN A 116 -13.28 13.09 10.03
CA ASN A 116 -12.95 12.46 8.74
C ASN A 116 -13.19 10.94 8.80
N LEU A 117 -12.92 10.28 9.93
CA LEU A 117 -13.20 8.85 10.09
C LEU A 117 -14.71 8.56 10.01
N LYS A 118 -15.55 9.38 10.65
CA LYS A 118 -17.02 9.28 10.54
C LYS A 118 -17.48 9.44 9.09
N ASP A 119 -16.86 10.36 8.34
CA ASP A 119 -17.15 10.55 6.93
C ASP A 119 -16.77 9.32 6.09
N LEU A 120 -15.58 8.76 6.30
CA LEU A 120 -15.12 7.55 5.60
C LEU A 120 -15.97 6.32 5.90
N GLN A 121 -16.55 6.23 7.11
CA GLN A 121 -17.44 5.14 7.51
C GLN A 121 -18.82 5.19 6.83
N LYS A 122 -19.20 6.32 6.22
CA LYS A 122 -20.44 6.41 5.44
C LYS A 122 -20.41 5.42 4.27
N GLU A 123 -21.58 4.93 3.89
CA GLU A 123 -21.69 4.00 2.76
C GLU A 123 -21.30 4.70 1.46
N VAL A 124 -20.36 4.10 0.72
CA VAL A 124 -19.95 4.55 -0.61
C VAL A 124 -20.05 3.35 -1.53
N ILE A 125 -20.92 3.44 -2.54
CA ILE A 125 -21.22 2.34 -3.45
C ILE A 125 -20.12 2.27 -4.52
N LEU A 126 -19.26 1.26 -4.41
CA LEU A 126 -18.09 1.00 -5.26
C LEU A 126 -18.16 -0.41 -5.90
N ASN A 127 -19.36 -0.86 -6.23
CA ASN A 127 -19.67 -2.25 -6.58
C ASN A 127 -18.86 -2.80 -7.77
N SER A 128 -18.29 -1.93 -8.60
CA SER A 128 -17.50 -2.33 -9.76
C SER A 128 -15.98 -2.20 -9.56
N SER A 129 -15.54 -1.78 -8.38
CA SER A 129 -14.15 -1.34 -8.16
C SER A 129 -13.55 -1.98 -6.90
N PRO A 130 -13.15 -3.26 -6.94
CA PRO A 130 -12.67 -3.96 -5.74
C PRO A 130 -11.41 -3.33 -5.13
N LEU A 131 -10.49 -2.79 -5.93
CA LEU A 131 -9.32 -2.06 -5.42
C LEU A 131 -9.71 -0.76 -4.69
N LEU A 132 -10.78 -0.09 -5.12
CA LEU A 132 -11.27 1.10 -4.41
C LEU A 132 -11.97 0.72 -3.09
N VAL A 133 -12.60 -0.45 -3.02
CA VAL A 133 -13.14 -1.00 -1.76
C VAL A 133 -12.01 -1.29 -0.76
N GLN A 134 -10.90 -1.89 -1.23
CA GLN A 134 -9.73 -2.14 -0.40
C GLN A 134 -9.10 -0.81 0.05
N ALA A 135 -8.88 0.13 -0.87
CA ALA A 135 -8.29 1.43 -0.54
C ALA A 135 -9.14 2.17 0.51
N LYS A 136 -10.47 2.08 0.43
CA LYS A 136 -11.37 2.62 1.46
C LYS A 136 -11.12 1.98 2.83
N ALA A 137 -11.01 0.66 2.89
CA ALA A 137 -10.77 -0.05 4.14
C ALA A 137 -9.43 0.39 4.77
N ASP A 138 -8.38 0.48 3.95
CA ASP A 138 -7.04 0.88 4.41
C ASP A 138 -6.97 2.36 4.81
N TYR A 139 -7.65 3.27 4.11
CA TYR A 139 -7.80 4.66 4.56
C TYR A 139 -8.54 4.76 5.90
N THR A 140 -9.63 4.00 6.06
CA THR A 140 -10.40 3.96 7.30
C THR A 140 -9.53 3.45 8.46
N GLN A 141 -8.80 2.36 8.24
CA GLN A 141 -7.88 1.80 9.22
C GLN A 141 -6.73 2.77 9.53
N SER A 142 -6.22 3.47 8.52
CA SER A 142 -5.22 4.51 8.68
C SER A 142 -5.67 5.58 9.67
N LEU A 143 -6.87 6.15 9.47
CA LEU A 143 -7.42 7.17 10.36
C LEU A 143 -7.68 6.63 11.78
N SER A 144 -8.17 5.39 11.91
CA SER A 144 -8.30 4.75 13.23
C SER A 144 -6.96 4.66 13.96
N THR A 145 -5.92 4.15 13.29
CA THR A 145 -4.58 4.02 13.90
C THR A 145 -3.89 5.37 14.11
N TYR A 146 -4.30 6.41 13.40
CA TYR A 146 -3.86 7.76 13.66
C TYR A 146 -4.35 8.25 15.02
N LEU A 147 -5.64 8.05 15.30
CA LEU A 147 -6.24 8.40 16.60
C LEU A 147 -5.54 7.68 17.75
N ASP A 148 -5.33 6.37 17.63
CA ASP A 148 -4.60 5.58 18.63
C ASP A 148 -3.18 6.13 18.87
N GLY A 149 -2.47 6.47 17.79
CA GLY A 149 -1.11 7.00 17.87
C GLY A 149 -1.03 8.39 18.49
N ILE A 150 -1.98 9.29 18.17
CA ILE A 150 -2.05 10.63 18.78
C ILE A 150 -2.49 10.55 20.24
N GLU A 151 -3.44 9.69 20.60
CA GLU A 151 -3.85 9.46 21.98
C GLU A 151 -2.66 9.00 22.84
N HIS A 152 -1.81 8.11 22.30
CA HIS A 152 -0.59 7.69 22.99
C HIS A 152 0.38 8.87 23.21
N VAL A 153 0.52 9.77 22.24
CA VAL A 153 1.34 10.98 22.40
C VAL A 153 0.74 11.94 23.43
N LEU A 154 -0.59 12.11 23.45
CA LEU A 154 -1.29 13.05 24.34
C LEU A 154 -1.34 12.55 25.79
N SER A 155 -1.52 11.24 26.01
CA SER A 155 -1.62 10.63 27.34
C SER A 155 -0.28 10.46 28.07
N ALA A 156 0.84 10.69 27.38
CA ALA A 156 2.16 10.58 27.97
C ALA A 156 2.38 11.64 29.08
N GLN A 157 2.70 11.16 30.29
CA GLN A 157 2.96 12.01 31.46
C GLN A 157 4.38 12.60 31.42
N THR A 158 4.63 13.50 30.48
CA THR A 158 5.92 14.20 30.32
C THR A 158 5.71 15.70 30.13
N ASN A 159 6.57 16.51 30.76
CA ASN A 159 6.63 17.96 30.53
C ASN A 159 7.51 18.32 29.33
N THR A 160 8.17 17.33 28.72
CA THR A 160 9.08 17.55 27.59
C THR A 160 8.29 17.55 26.29
N ALA A 161 8.48 18.59 25.48
CA ALA A 161 7.93 18.67 24.14
C ALA A 161 8.48 17.55 23.25
N TYR A 162 7.65 16.99 22.38
CA TYR A 162 8.06 16.00 21.40
C TYR A 162 8.57 16.68 20.14
N THR A 163 9.58 16.07 19.53
CA THR A 163 10.00 16.37 18.15
C THR A 163 9.01 15.78 17.15
N ALA A 164 8.99 16.31 15.93
CA ALA A 164 8.17 15.78 14.84
C ALA A 164 8.50 14.31 14.55
N GLU A 165 9.78 13.93 14.62
CA GLU A 165 10.24 12.55 14.42
C GLU A 165 9.70 11.61 15.50
N GLN A 166 9.68 12.05 16.77
CA GLN A 166 9.12 11.23 17.84
C GLN A 166 7.61 11.03 17.67
N ILE A 167 6.86 12.05 17.26
CA ILE A 167 5.42 11.91 16.96
C ILE A 167 5.22 10.97 15.77
N SER A 168 5.97 11.19 14.69
CA SER A 168 5.93 10.32 13.50
C SER A 168 6.23 8.84 13.82
N SER A 169 7.08 8.57 14.80
CA SER A 169 7.36 7.20 15.23
C SER A 169 6.16 6.50 15.91
N GLN A 170 5.26 7.26 16.53
CA GLN A 170 4.03 6.74 17.12
C GLN A 170 2.94 6.47 16.07
N LEU A 171 3.11 6.99 14.86
CA LEU A 171 2.12 6.94 13.78
C LEU A 171 2.51 5.95 12.68
N GLN A 172 3.42 5.00 12.93
CA GLN A 172 3.85 4.02 11.94
C GLN A 172 2.70 3.19 11.33
N PRO A 173 1.73 2.69 12.11
CA PRO A 173 0.59 1.97 11.52
C PRO A 173 -0.27 2.87 10.61
N PHE A 174 -0.51 4.13 11.01
CA PHE A 174 -1.17 5.13 10.16
C PHE A 174 -0.43 5.30 8.83
N GLN A 175 0.88 5.52 8.88
CA GLN A 175 1.68 5.72 7.67
C GLN A 175 1.61 4.49 6.74
N GLN A 176 1.71 3.28 7.29
CA GLN A 176 1.66 2.06 6.49
C GLN A 176 0.29 1.88 5.82
N ASN A 177 -0.79 1.99 6.59
CA ASN A 177 -2.15 1.83 6.07
C ASN A 177 -2.47 2.89 5.00
N TRP A 178 -2.04 4.13 5.22
CA TRP A 178 -2.15 5.20 4.22
C TRP A 178 -1.45 4.83 2.92
N LEU A 179 -0.19 4.39 3.00
CA LEU A 179 0.61 4.08 1.82
C LEU A 179 0.07 2.88 1.04
N ASN A 180 -0.50 1.89 1.74
CA ASN A 180 -1.20 0.77 1.11
C ASN A 180 -2.45 1.26 0.37
N ALA A 181 -3.26 2.11 1.01
CA ALA A 181 -4.44 2.70 0.38
C ALA A 181 -4.11 3.52 -0.87
N ASP A 182 -3.02 4.30 -0.83
CA ASP A 182 -2.49 4.99 -2.00
C ASP A 182 -2.11 3.98 -3.10
N ALA A 183 -1.37 2.90 -2.78
CA ALA A 183 -0.99 1.89 -3.76
C ALA A 183 -2.19 1.23 -4.44
N GLU A 184 -3.22 0.85 -3.67
CA GLU A 184 -4.46 0.25 -4.16
C GLU A 184 -5.27 1.22 -5.04
N LEU A 185 -5.37 2.49 -4.63
CA LEU A 185 -5.99 3.56 -5.41
C LEU A 185 -5.30 3.72 -6.77
N TYR A 186 -3.98 3.88 -6.79
CA TYR A 186 -3.25 4.09 -8.04
C TYR A 186 -3.20 2.83 -8.91
N GLN A 187 -3.28 1.63 -8.31
CA GLN A 187 -3.49 0.40 -9.06
C GLN A 187 -4.88 0.37 -9.72
N ALA A 188 -5.92 0.86 -9.04
CA ALA A 188 -7.26 0.98 -9.62
C ALA A 188 -7.25 1.93 -10.82
N VAL A 189 -6.60 3.09 -10.70
CA VAL A 189 -6.44 4.06 -11.80
C VAL A 189 -5.64 3.45 -12.96
N ALA A 190 -4.54 2.73 -12.70
CA ALA A 190 -3.79 2.05 -13.75
C ALA A 190 -4.64 0.98 -14.45
N THR A 191 -5.47 0.26 -13.70
CA THR A 191 -6.41 -0.73 -14.25
C THR A 191 -7.47 -0.06 -15.12
N TRP A 192 -8.02 1.08 -14.68
CA TRP A 192 -8.92 1.91 -15.48
C TRP A 192 -8.25 2.37 -16.78
N ASP A 193 -7.01 2.87 -16.71
CA ASP A 193 -6.25 3.32 -17.87
C ASP A 193 -6.03 2.19 -18.87
N SER A 194 -5.74 0.99 -18.37
CA SER A 194 -5.58 -0.22 -19.19
C SER A 194 -6.87 -0.60 -19.91
N ALA A 195 -8.03 -0.48 -19.25
CA ALA A 195 -9.32 -0.92 -19.78
C ALA A 195 -10.01 0.12 -20.69
N TYR A 196 -9.92 1.41 -20.35
CA TYR A 196 -10.74 2.47 -20.94
C TYR A 196 -9.95 3.46 -21.79
N ALA A 197 -8.83 3.98 -21.27
CA ALA A 197 -8.08 5.06 -21.89
C ALA A 197 -7.03 4.54 -22.89
N SER A 198 -5.96 3.93 -22.39
CA SER A 198 -4.88 3.39 -23.22
C SER A 198 -5.27 2.15 -24.03
N LYS A 199 -6.24 1.36 -23.52
CA LYS A 199 -6.65 0.05 -24.07
C LYS A 199 -5.48 -0.92 -24.28
N ARG A 200 -4.46 -0.82 -23.42
CA ARG A 200 -3.25 -1.66 -23.42
C ARG A 200 -3.20 -2.46 -22.13
N PRO A 201 -2.77 -3.73 -22.17
CA PRO A 201 -2.59 -4.50 -20.94
C PRO A 201 -1.57 -3.80 -20.03
N LEU A 202 -1.80 -3.91 -18.72
CA LEU A 202 -0.83 -3.45 -17.74
C LEU A 202 0.53 -4.13 -17.99
N PRO A 203 1.65 -3.40 -17.92
CA PRO A 203 2.98 -3.99 -18.02
C PRO A 203 3.17 -5.08 -16.97
N ASN A 204 3.64 -6.26 -17.39
CA ASN A 204 4.00 -7.34 -16.48
C ASN A 204 5.38 -7.06 -15.84
N VAL A 205 5.42 -6.08 -14.95
CA VAL A 205 6.63 -5.61 -14.28
C VAL A 205 6.36 -5.61 -12.78
N ASN A 206 7.29 -6.17 -12.01
CA ASN A 206 7.26 -5.99 -10.56
C ASN A 206 7.57 -4.51 -10.24
N PRO A 207 6.64 -3.77 -9.61
CA PRO A 207 6.82 -2.36 -9.29
C PRO A 207 8.12 -2.02 -8.55
N LEU A 208 8.55 -2.87 -7.62
CA LEU A 208 9.76 -2.65 -6.81
C LEU A 208 11.06 -2.92 -7.58
N GLN A 209 10.96 -3.57 -8.74
CA GLN A 209 12.11 -3.95 -9.58
C GLN A 209 12.06 -3.28 -10.96
N ALA A 210 11.18 -2.30 -11.14
CA ALA A 210 11.03 -1.59 -12.40
C ALA A 210 12.34 -0.91 -12.81
N THR A 211 12.84 -1.27 -14.00
CA THR A 211 14.02 -0.65 -14.60
C THR A 211 13.69 0.73 -15.17
N LEU A 212 14.71 1.55 -15.37
CA LEU A 212 14.55 2.86 -16.01
C LEU A 212 14.06 2.75 -17.47
N THR A 213 14.42 1.66 -18.16
CA THR A 213 13.91 1.37 -19.51
C THR A 213 12.42 1.06 -19.49
N GLN A 214 11.98 0.20 -18.57
CA GLN A 214 10.55 -0.11 -18.40
C GLN A 214 9.76 1.15 -18.02
N TRP A 215 10.31 1.98 -17.13
CA TRP A 215 9.74 3.28 -16.77
C TRP A 215 9.47 4.15 -18.00
N LYS A 216 10.47 4.34 -18.87
CA LYS A 216 10.33 5.18 -20.08
C LYS A 216 9.18 4.73 -21.00
N SER A 217 8.95 3.42 -21.09
CA SER A 217 7.88 2.85 -21.92
C SER A 217 6.50 2.76 -21.24
N ALA A 218 6.44 2.94 -19.92
CA ALA A 218 5.22 2.71 -19.16
C ALA A 218 4.19 3.85 -19.34
N PRO A 219 2.87 3.53 -19.38
CA PRO A 219 1.81 4.52 -19.26
C PRO A 219 1.91 5.30 -17.94
N PHE A 220 1.48 6.57 -17.96
CA PHE A 220 1.60 7.45 -16.79
C PHE A 220 0.93 6.86 -15.54
N HIS A 221 -0.31 6.39 -15.61
CA HIS A 221 -0.98 5.85 -14.42
C HIS A 221 -0.29 4.61 -13.86
N PHE A 222 0.30 3.77 -14.72
CA PHE A 222 1.12 2.66 -14.25
C PHE A 222 2.41 3.14 -13.55
N LYS A 223 3.05 4.20 -14.03
CA LYS A 223 4.20 4.82 -13.35
C LYS A 223 3.83 5.31 -11.94
N VAL A 224 2.66 5.95 -11.80
CA VAL A 224 2.17 6.43 -10.50
C VAL A 224 1.93 5.26 -9.54
N PHE A 225 1.32 4.18 -10.01
CA PHE A 225 1.19 2.94 -9.25
C PHE A 225 2.56 2.38 -8.82
N VAL A 226 3.54 2.34 -9.73
CA VAL A 226 4.90 1.90 -9.41
C VAL A 226 5.53 2.75 -8.31
N VAL A 227 5.34 4.07 -8.36
CA VAL A 227 5.83 4.98 -7.32
C VAL A 227 5.12 4.75 -5.98
N ALA A 228 3.80 4.58 -5.98
CA ALA A 228 3.02 4.33 -4.78
C ALA A 228 3.47 3.03 -4.07
N GLU A 229 3.69 1.95 -4.82
CA GLU A 229 4.26 0.69 -4.32
C GLU A 229 5.65 0.88 -3.71
N ASN A 230 6.51 1.66 -4.37
CA ASN A 230 7.83 1.98 -3.83
C ASN A 230 7.70 2.80 -2.53
N MET A 231 6.79 3.77 -2.44
CA MET A 231 6.56 4.53 -1.21
C MET A 231 6.06 3.62 -0.08
N ALA A 232 5.12 2.72 -0.35
CA ALA A 232 4.62 1.72 0.60
C ALA A 232 5.71 0.78 1.11
N ALA A 233 6.62 0.34 0.23
CA ALA A 233 7.75 -0.48 0.62
C ALA A 233 8.74 0.23 1.56
N HIS A 234 8.91 1.56 1.41
CA HIS A 234 9.77 2.37 2.28
C HIS A 234 9.09 2.81 3.59
N LYS A 235 7.78 2.59 3.74
CA LYS A 235 7.00 2.80 4.98
C LYS A 235 7.06 4.21 5.56
N LYS A 236 7.37 5.21 4.73
CA LYS A 236 7.45 6.60 5.15
C LYS A 236 6.43 7.42 4.39
N LEU A 237 5.52 8.05 5.12
CA LEU A 237 4.58 9.00 4.54
C LEU A 237 5.27 10.35 4.34
N TYR A 238 4.95 11.01 3.22
CA TYR A 238 5.48 12.33 2.87
C TYR A 238 4.33 13.31 2.64
N SER A 239 4.62 14.61 2.71
CA SER A 239 3.64 15.67 2.46
C SER A 239 3.17 15.73 0.99
N PHE A 240 3.98 15.21 0.07
CA PHE A 240 3.62 15.08 -1.35
C PHE A 240 2.88 13.77 -1.65
N THR A 241 2.35 13.67 -2.87
CA THR A 241 1.62 12.50 -3.37
C THR A 241 2.48 11.62 -4.31
N PRO A 242 2.08 10.37 -4.59
CA PRO A 242 2.72 9.57 -5.64
C PRO A 242 2.71 10.25 -7.02
N LEU A 243 1.71 11.10 -7.31
CA LEU A 243 1.68 11.91 -8.54
C LEU A 243 2.84 12.90 -8.61
N ASP A 244 3.08 13.63 -7.52
CA ASP A 244 4.15 14.64 -7.43
C ASP A 244 5.52 14.01 -7.67
N LEU A 245 5.77 12.89 -7.01
CA LEU A 245 7.01 12.14 -7.15
C LEU A 245 7.17 11.56 -8.56
N THR A 246 6.09 11.06 -9.17
CA THR A 246 6.09 10.58 -10.56
C THR A 246 6.44 11.70 -11.54
N ALA A 247 5.80 12.86 -11.40
CA ALA A 247 6.04 14.03 -12.24
C ALA A 247 7.49 14.54 -12.11
N ARG A 248 8.00 14.59 -10.88
CA ARG A 248 9.39 14.96 -10.60
C ARG A 248 10.37 13.97 -11.23
N LEU A 249 10.10 12.68 -11.12
CA LEU A 249 10.95 11.64 -11.72
C LEU A 249 10.95 11.74 -13.25
N ASP A 250 9.79 11.90 -13.88
CA ASP A 250 9.70 12.10 -15.34
C ASP A 250 10.42 13.36 -15.79
N ALA A 251 10.31 14.47 -15.04
CA ALA A 251 11.02 15.72 -15.37
C ALA A 251 12.55 15.54 -15.37
N ILE A 252 13.09 14.81 -14.39
CA ILE A 252 14.54 14.52 -14.30
C ILE A 252 14.96 13.59 -15.44
N MET A 253 14.14 12.58 -15.74
CA MET A 253 14.42 11.62 -16.81
C MET A 253 14.37 12.22 -18.21
N GLN A 254 13.64 13.33 -18.39
CA GLN A 254 13.63 14.12 -19.62
C GLN A 254 14.72 15.19 -19.68
N SER A 255 15.34 15.55 -18.55
CA SER A 255 16.41 16.55 -18.55
C SER A 255 17.68 15.98 -19.17
N GLU A 256 18.30 16.72 -20.10
CA GLU A 256 19.57 16.34 -20.75
C GLU A 256 20.77 16.40 -19.80
N GLN A 257 20.60 17.03 -18.63
CA GLN A 257 21.57 16.98 -17.55
C GLN A 257 21.56 15.59 -16.94
N ASN A 258 22.74 15.08 -16.63
CA ASN A 258 23.07 13.66 -16.66
C ASN A 258 23.20 13.00 -15.27
N PRO A 259 22.36 13.27 -14.23
CA PRO A 259 22.48 12.53 -12.97
C PRO A 259 21.88 11.11 -13.08
N VAL A 260 21.19 10.79 -14.19
CA VAL A 260 20.60 9.47 -14.46
C VAL A 260 21.67 8.37 -14.62
N LEU A 261 22.93 8.70 -14.87
CA LEU A 261 24.02 7.72 -15.08
C LEU A 261 24.33 6.85 -13.84
N ALA A 262 23.90 7.23 -12.64
CA ALA A 262 24.12 6.43 -11.42
C ALA A 262 22.87 5.64 -10.95
N LEU A 263 21.70 5.88 -11.54
CA LEU A 263 20.44 5.28 -11.10
C LEU A 263 20.25 3.91 -11.77
N LYS A 264 20.19 2.85 -10.97
CA LYS A 264 20.06 1.47 -11.47
C LYS A 264 18.61 1.09 -11.81
N ASN A 265 17.65 1.60 -11.04
CA ASN A 265 16.23 1.27 -11.15
C ASN A 265 15.36 2.40 -10.57
N VAL A 266 14.05 2.28 -10.75
CA VAL A 266 13.07 3.27 -10.27
C VAL A 266 13.10 3.41 -8.75
N SER A 267 13.30 2.30 -8.03
CA SER A 267 13.35 2.31 -6.56
C SER A 267 14.49 3.19 -6.03
N SER A 268 15.70 3.05 -6.58
CA SER A 268 16.84 3.90 -6.23
C SER A 268 16.61 5.37 -6.60
N ALA A 269 15.84 5.63 -7.67
CA ALA A 269 15.49 7.00 -8.04
C ALA A 269 14.49 7.61 -7.04
N VAL A 270 13.49 6.85 -6.61
CA VAL A 270 12.55 7.25 -5.56
C VAL A 270 13.31 7.57 -4.28
N GLU A 271 14.16 6.65 -3.82
CA GLU A 271 14.97 6.83 -2.60
C GLU A 271 15.85 8.08 -2.66
N LEU A 272 16.54 8.31 -3.79
CA LEU A 272 17.37 9.51 -3.97
C LEU A 272 16.53 10.79 -3.87
N LEU A 273 15.38 10.84 -4.53
CA LEU A 273 14.55 12.04 -4.58
C LEU A 273 13.90 12.36 -3.23
N THR A 274 13.50 11.33 -2.49
CA THR A 274 12.95 11.52 -1.14
C THR A 274 14.03 11.87 -0.13
N ALA A 275 15.22 11.26 -0.21
CA ALA A 275 16.34 11.58 0.69
C ALA A 275 16.90 13.00 0.48
N THR A 276 16.84 13.52 -0.74
CA THR A 276 17.33 14.87 -1.08
C THR A 276 16.27 15.96 -0.97
N ASN A 277 15.04 15.63 -0.53
CA ASN A 277 13.90 16.55 -0.51
C ASN A 277 13.68 17.27 -1.86
N ALA A 278 13.94 16.55 -2.97
CA ALA A 278 13.85 17.08 -4.33
C ALA A 278 12.40 17.15 -4.85
N VAL A 279 11.45 16.58 -4.10
CA VAL A 279 10.03 16.51 -4.46
C VAL A 279 9.24 17.43 -3.56
N ARG A 280 8.33 18.20 -4.13
CA ARG A 280 7.43 19.11 -3.41
C ARG A 280 5.98 18.76 -3.69
N ALA A 281 5.11 18.99 -2.71
CA ALA A 281 3.67 18.91 -2.92
C ALA A 281 3.25 19.87 -4.05
N GLY A 282 2.40 19.39 -4.97
CA GLY A 282 1.94 20.13 -6.14
C GLY A 282 2.93 20.15 -7.32
N ASP A 283 4.02 19.38 -7.27
CA ASP A 283 4.92 19.20 -8.41
C ASP A 283 4.17 18.62 -9.61
N TYR A 284 3.21 17.71 -9.41
CA TYR A 284 2.39 17.18 -10.49
C TYR A 284 1.63 18.31 -11.20
N GLN A 285 0.90 19.15 -10.46
CA GLN A 285 0.11 20.22 -11.06
C GLN A 285 0.97 21.22 -11.83
N LYS A 286 2.15 21.58 -11.29
CA LYS A 286 3.09 22.49 -11.96
C LYS A 286 3.66 21.92 -13.25
N LEU A 287 3.90 20.62 -13.29
CA LEU A 287 4.56 19.95 -14.42
C LEU A 287 3.57 19.37 -15.45
N ARG A 288 2.31 19.17 -15.07
CA ARG A 288 1.27 18.52 -15.90
C ARG A 288 1.13 19.16 -17.26
N ALA A 289 1.02 20.48 -17.34
CA ALA A 289 0.85 21.20 -18.61
C ALA A 289 2.05 21.04 -19.56
N LYS A 290 3.24 20.73 -19.03
CA LYS A 290 4.44 20.50 -19.84
C LYS A 290 4.61 19.01 -20.20
N LEU A 291 4.37 18.11 -19.25
CA LEU A 291 4.70 16.69 -19.39
C LEU A 291 3.53 15.83 -19.89
N TYR A 292 2.28 16.24 -19.63
CA TYR A 292 1.10 15.36 -19.71
C TYR A 292 -0.10 16.02 -20.43
N GLN A 293 0.14 16.81 -21.47
CA GLN A 293 -0.89 17.59 -22.17
C GLN A 293 -2.07 16.76 -22.71
N SER A 294 -1.81 15.53 -23.14
CA SER A 294 -2.80 14.62 -23.71
C SER A 294 -3.16 13.45 -22.80
N LEU A 295 -2.89 13.58 -21.50
CA LEU A 295 -3.21 12.53 -20.53
C LEU A 295 -4.72 12.46 -20.33
N GLN A 296 -5.32 11.33 -20.70
CA GLN A 296 -6.66 10.97 -20.28
C GLN A 296 -6.61 10.51 -18.82
N THR A 297 -7.55 10.94 -18.00
CA THR A 297 -7.63 10.62 -16.56
C THR A 297 -9.04 10.19 -16.20
N PRO A 298 -9.24 9.35 -15.17
CA PRO A 298 -10.59 9.10 -14.67
C PRO A 298 -11.21 10.41 -14.17
N GLU A 299 -12.54 10.43 -14.01
CA GLU A 299 -13.27 11.57 -13.43
C GLU A 299 -12.99 11.71 -11.92
N MET A 300 -11.76 12.13 -11.60
CA MET A 300 -11.24 12.28 -10.25
C MET A 300 -10.52 13.63 -10.13
N PRO A 301 -11.01 14.57 -9.30
CA PRO A 301 -10.45 15.91 -9.21
C PRO A 301 -8.97 15.99 -8.82
N LEU A 302 -8.41 14.95 -8.20
CA LEU A 302 -6.97 14.73 -8.00
C LEU A 302 -6.10 15.06 -9.22
N TYR A 303 -6.60 14.84 -10.43
CA TYR A 303 -5.86 15.09 -11.66
C TYR A 303 -6.06 16.50 -12.24
N THR A 304 -7.11 17.22 -11.82
CA THR A 304 -7.56 18.48 -12.43
C THR A 304 -7.46 19.70 -11.54
N GLU A 305 -7.54 19.52 -10.23
CA GLU A 305 -7.42 20.56 -9.18
C GLU A 305 -6.01 20.60 -8.59
#